data_AF-A0A959EQT9-F1
#
_entry.id   AF-A0A959EQT9-F1
#
_cell.length_a   1.000
_cell.length_b   1.000
_cell.length_c   1.000
_cell.angle_alpha   90.00
_cell.angle_beta   90.00
_cell.angle_gamma   90.00
#
_symmetry.space_group_name_H-M   'P 1'
#
loop_
_entity.id
_entity.type
_entity.pdbx_description
1 polymer ?
#
loop_
_entity_poly.entity_id
_entity_poly.type
_entity_poly.pdbx_seq_one_letter_code
_entity_poly.pdbx_strand_id
1 'polypeptide(L)'
;IGLPNSRHIAEIRIHPSNPDWVWVAVQGALYGPSEDRGVYKTTDGGQTWRKVLYVDPSTGAADLSLDHHNPRILYAGMWDHQRTPWKIRSGGPGSGIYKSTDGGENWKKLTEGLPDTLGKVAVDVSRADPNRVYANIEAEKGGVYRSDDGGKSWKRVCSDRITVARAWYYIEIFADPQDAETVYVLNAPMLRSIDGGKSFQNIPNPHGDQHDLWINPRNPKNLILANDGGACISFNGGQSWSAQTNQPTAQFYRV
;
A
#
# COMPACT_ATOMS: atom_id res chain seq x y z
N ILE A 1 -18.01 -3.95 17.44
CA ILE A 1 -17.49 -3.32 16.21
C ILE A 1 -16.02 -3.66 16.11
N GLY A 2 -15.57 -4.10 14.94
CA GLY A 2 -14.16 -4.34 14.65
C GLY A 2 -13.78 -5.83 14.50
N LEU A 3 -12.48 -6.05 14.29
CA LEU A 3 -11.88 -7.34 13.98
C LEU A 3 -10.94 -7.75 15.13
N PRO A 4 -11.42 -8.43 16.19
CA PRO A 4 -10.66 -8.62 17.44
C PRO A 4 -9.37 -9.43 17.27
N ASN A 5 -9.32 -10.31 16.27
CA ASN A 5 -8.18 -11.18 16.01
C ASN A 5 -7.28 -10.70 14.86
N SER A 6 -7.55 -9.51 14.28
CA SER A 6 -6.80 -9.00 13.12
C SER A 6 -5.32 -8.76 13.41
N ARG A 7 -4.98 -8.42 14.67
CA ARG A 7 -3.64 -8.02 15.12
C ARG A 7 -3.14 -6.77 14.38
N HIS A 8 -2.62 -6.93 13.17
CA HIS A 8 -2.09 -5.86 12.34
C HIS A 8 -3.02 -5.59 11.16
N ILE A 9 -3.41 -4.33 11.03
CA ILE A 9 -4.17 -3.79 9.91
C ILE A 9 -3.18 -2.94 9.12
N ALA A 10 -3.05 -3.21 7.83
CA ALA A 10 -2.19 -2.42 6.94
C ALA A 10 -2.92 -1.20 6.39
N GLU A 11 -4.17 -1.36 5.98
CA GLU A 11 -4.88 -0.35 5.20
C GLU A 11 -6.38 -0.42 5.46
N ILE A 12 -7.05 0.74 5.42
CA ILE A 12 -8.50 0.87 5.54
C ILE A 12 -8.99 1.75 4.40
N ARG A 13 -9.85 1.21 3.53
CA ARG A 13 -10.49 1.97 2.46
C ARG A 13 -11.97 2.15 2.75
N ILE A 14 -12.41 3.39 2.73
CA ILE A 14 -13.82 3.78 2.93
C ILE A 14 -14.39 4.16 1.57
N HIS A 15 -15.59 3.69 1.25
CA HIS A 15 -16.24 4.05 -0.01
C HIS A 15 -16.46 5.58 -0.08
N PRO A 16 -16.09 6.24 -1.19
CA PRO A 16 -15.99 7.71 -1.26
C PRO A 16 -17.32 8.44 -1.07
N SER A 17 -18.45 7.77 -1.30
CA SER A 17 -19.79 8.33 -1.12
C SER A 17 -20.68 7.55 -0.14
N ASN A 18 -20.16 6.53 0.53
CA ASN A 18 -20.95 5.74 1.50
C ASN A 18 -20.06 5.28 2.67
N PRO A 19 -20.08 5.97 3.82
CA PRO A 19 -19.19 5.64 4.94
C PRO A 19 -19.49 4.28 5.58
N ASP A 20 -20.65 3.68 5.33
CA ASP A 20 -20.98 2.36 5.87
C ASP A 20 -20.26 1.22 5.14
N TRP A 21 -19.74 1.49 3.94
CA TRP A 21 -19.02 0.52 3.12
C TRP A 21 -17.52 0.71 3.30
N VAL A 22 -16.89 -0.25 3.97
CA VAL A 22 -15.46 -0.19 4.33
C VAL A 22 -14.81 -1.52 4.02
N TRP A 23 -13.57 -1.46 3.53
CA TRP A 23 -12.69 -2.60 3.35
C TRP A 23 -11.44 -2.44 4.21
N VAL A 24 -10.98 -3.55 4.80
CA VAL A 24 -9.81 -3.56 5.69
C VAL A 24 -8.83 -4.62 5.22
N ALA A 25 -7.58 -4.21 4.98
CA ALA A 25 -6.46 -5.10 4.71
C ALA A 25 -5.86 -5.58 6.04
N VAL A 26 -6.08 -6.86 6.35
CA VAL A 26 -5.57 -7.49 7.55
C VAL A 26 -4.32 -8.30 7.23
N GLN A 27 -3.19 -7.87 7.78
CA GLN A 27 -1.94 -8.61 7.71
C GLN A 27 -1.99 -9.83 8.61
N GLY A 28 -2.58 -9.72 9.81
CA GLY A 28 -2.70 -10.82 10.77
C GLY A 28 -1.56 -10.95 11.76
N ALA A 29 -1.48 -12.13 12.39
CA ALA A 29 -0.47 -12.42 13.41
C ALA A 29 0.96 -12.45 12.83
N LEU A 30 1.89 -11.72 13.43
CA LEU A 30 3.27 -11.65 12.93
C LEU A 30 4.07 -12.95 13.17
N TYR A 31 3.82 -13.62 14.29
CA TYR A 31 4.67 -14.70 14.81
C TYR A 31 4.20 -16.11 14.44
N GLY A 32 3.12 -16.26 13.68
CA GLY A 32 2.56 -17.58 13.37
C GLY A 32 1.43 -17.54 12.34
N PRO A 33 0.98 -18.73 11.88
CA PRO A 33 -0.18 -18.83 11.01
C PRO A 33 -1.44 -18.30 11.71
N SER A 34 -2.36 -17.73 10.93
CA SER A 34 -3.63 -17.19 11.42
C SER A 34 -4.67 -17.24 10.31
N GLU A 35 -5.85 -17.75 10.64
CA GLU A 35 -7.00 -17.72 9.73
C GLU A 35 -7.58 -16.30 9.59
N ASP A 36 -7.24 -15.37 10.47
CA ASP A 36 -7.84 -14.02 10.50
C ASP A 36 -7.24 -13.05 9.48
N ARG A 37 -6.32 -13.51 8.63
CA ARG A 37 -5.68 -12.75 7.56
C ARG A 37 -6.62 -12.46 6.38
N GLY A 38 -6.26 -11.47 5.56
CA GLY A 38 -6.89 -11.22 4.27
C GLY A 38 -7.61 -9.88 4.18
N VAL A 39 -8.59 -9.76 3.29
CA VAL A 39 -9.40 -8.54 3.14
C VAL A 39 -10.78 -8.79 3.75
N TYR A 40 -11.23 -7.84 4.57
CA TYR A 40 -12.57 -7.84 5.15
C TYR A 40 -13.39 -6.70 4.59
N LYS A 41 -14.70 -6.90 4.49
CA LYS A 41 -15.68 -5.90 4.06
C LYS A 41 -16.79 -5.79 5.09
N THR A 42 -17.25 -4.56 5.30
CA THR A 42 -18.50 -4.24 5.99
C THR A 42 -19.37 -3.38 5.07
N THR A 43 -20.69 -3.43 5.29
CA THR A 43 -21.68 -2.57 4.62
C THR A 43 -22.65 -1.94 5.62
N ASP A 44 -22.31 -1.98 6.91
CA ASP A 44 -23.14 -1.49 8.03
C ASP A 44 -22.33 -0.64 9.02
N GLY A 45 -21.26 -0.01 8.55
CA GLY A 45 -20.40 0.85 9.37
C GLY A 45 -19.51 0.08 10.34
N GLY A 46 -19.24 -1.20 10.08
CA GLY A 46 -18.35 -2.04 10.88
C GLY A 46 -19.02 -2.78 12.04
N GLN A 47 -20.36 -2.82 12.07
CA GLN A 47 -21.11 -3.65 13.01
C GLN A 47 -20.87 -5.13 12.71
N THR A 48 -20.90 -5.51 11.43
CA THR A 48 -20.55 -6.85 10.96
C THR A 48 -19.48 -6.81 9.86
N TRP A 49 -18.68 -7.88 9.78
CA TRP A 49 -17.58 -8.00 8.84
C TRP A 49 -17.63 -9.36 8.15
N ARG A 50 -17.39 -9.38 6.83
CA ARG A 50 -17.19 -10.60 6.04
C ARG A 50 -15.76 -10.63 5.54
N LYS A 51 -15.10 -11.79 5.63
CA LYS A 51 -13.82 -12.02 4.96
C LYS A 51 -14.10 -12.27 3.49
N VAL A 52 -13.56 -11.42 2.62
CA VAL A 52 -13.86 -11.42 1.18
C VAL A 52 -12.66 -11.78 0.30
N LEU A 53 -11.45 -11.75 0.86
CA LEU A 53 -10.26 -12.33 0.25
C LEU A 53 -9.46 -13.09 1.31
N TYR A 54 -9.14 -14.34 1.03
CA TYR A 54 -8.30 -15.19 1.85
C TYR A 54 -7.46 -16.07 0.94
N VAL A 55 -6.18 -16.26 1.26
CA VAL A 55 -5.26 -17.08 0.47
C VAL A 55 -4.89 -18.32 1.26
N ASP A 56 -4.24 -18.14 2.41
CA ASP A 56 -3.80 -19.21 3.31
C ASP A 56 -3.46 -18.61 4.69
N PRO A 57 -3.12 -19.43 5.71
CA PRO A 57 -2.86 -18.94 7.07
C PRO A 57 -1.59 -18.10 7.22
N SER A 58 -0.70 -18.09 6.23
CA SER A 58 0.57 -17.36 6.25
C SER A 58 0.53 -16.04 5.47
N THR A 59 -0.50 -15.84 4.65
CA THR A 59 -0.59 -14.72 3.72
C THR A 59 -1.63 -13.70 4.17
N GLY A 60 -1.16 -12.48 4.47
CA GLY A 60 -1.99 -11.33 4.84
C GLY A 60 -2.10 -10.29 3.72
N ALA A 61 -3.11 -9.42 3.80
CA ALA A 61 -3.18 -8.26 2.93
C ALA A 61 -2.25 -7.18 3.47
N ALA A 62 -1.21 -6.85 2.71
CA ALA A 62 -0.21 -5.85 3.04
C ALA A 62 -0.56 -4.45 2.54
N ASP A 63 -1.44 -4.35 1.55
CA ASP A 63 -1.95 -3.09 1.01
C ASP A 63 -3.29 -3.34 0.29
N LEU A 64 -4.08 -2.29 0.15
CA LEU A 64 -5.38 -2.29 -0.53
C LEU A 64 -5.60 -0.92 -1.17
N SER A 65 -5.87 -0.86 -2.47
CA SER A 65 -6.23 0.38 -3.17
C SER A 65 -7.59 0.26 -3.85
N LEU A 66 -8.29 1.40 -3.92
CA LEU A 66 -9.65 1.52 -4.41
C LEU A 66 -9.69 2.57 -5.52
N ASP A 67 -10.31 2.20 -6.65
CA ASP A 67 -10.54 3.16 -7.74
C ASP A 67 -11.62 4.17 -7.32
N HIS A 68 -11.24 5.44 -7.28
CA HIS A 68 -12.14 6.53 -6.90
C HIS A 68 -13.22 6.83 -7.95
N HIS A 69 -13.01 6.46 -9.21
CA HIS A 69 -14.01 6.62 -10.28
C HIS A 69 -15.03 5.48 -10.28
N ASN A 70 -14.59 4.29 -9.92
CA ASN A 70 -15.45 3.13 -9.77
C ASN A 70 -15.06 2.33 -8.52
N PRO A 71 -15.65 2.64 -7.35
CA PRO A 71 -15.32 2.01 -6.07
C PRO A 71 -15.62 0.50 -5.97
N ARG A 72 -16.18 -0.11 -7.04
CA ARG A 72 -16.25 -1.57 -7.15
C ARG A 72 -14.92 -2.21 -7.55
N ILE A 73 -14.00 -1.43 -8.09
CA ILE A 73 -12.68 -1.90 -8.51
C ILE A 73 -11.72 -1.71 -7.34
N LEU A 74 -11.14 -2.82 -6.88
CA LEU A 74 -10.15 -2.84 -5.82
C LEU A 74 -8.93 -3.65 -6.24
N TYR A 75 -7.77 -3.28 -5.71
CA TYR A 75 -6.52 -4.01 -5.85
C TYR A 75 -5.97 -4.31 -4.46
N ALA A 76 -5.54 -5.55 -4.22
CA ALA A 76 -4.95 -5.96 -2.94
C ALA A 76 -3.55 -6.52 -3.17
N GLY A 77 -2.59 -6.02 -2.39
CA GLY A 77 -1.24 -6.58 -2.27
C GLY A 77 -1.24 -7.64 -1.18
N MET A 78 -1.03 -8.89 -1.54
CA MET A 78 -0.98 -10.03 -0.62
C MET A 78 0.47 -10.43 -0.33
N TRP A 79 0.76 -10.75 0.92
CA TRP A 79 2.10 -10.98 1.44
C TRP A 79 2.16 -12.21 2.35
N ASP A 80 2.78 -13.29 1.85
CA ASP A 80 3.20 -14.41 2.69
C ASP A 80 4.37 -13.95 3.56
N HIS A 81 4.16 -13.92 4.88
CA HIS A 81 5.19 -13.49 5.79
C HIS A 81 5.09 -14.14 7.15
N GLN A 82 6.26 -14.29 7.79
CA GLN A 82 6.35 -14.72 9.16
C GLN A 82 7.64 -14.20 9.78
N ARG A 83 7.57 -13.80 11.06
CA ARG A 83 8.76 -13.50 11.85
C ARG A 83 8.93 -14.53 12.95
N THR A 84 10.12 -15.13 13.03
CA THR A 84 10.57 -15.88 14.20
C THR A 84 11.62 -15.04 14.95
N PRO A 85 12.02 -15.42 16.17
CA PRO A 85 13.04 -14.66 16.91
C PRO A 85 14.39 -14.54 16.18
N TRP A 86 14.70 -15.45 15.25
CA TRP A 86 15.98 -15.51 14.53
C TRP A 86 15.88 -15.40 13.00
N LYS A 87 14.67 -15.34 12.42
CA LYS A 87 14.50 -15.30 10.97
C LYS A 87 13.28 -14.49 10.54
N ILE A 88 13.45 -13.79 9.42
CA ILE A 88 12.39 -13.14 8.66
C ILE A 88 12.09 -14.02 7.44
N ARG A 89 10.82 -14.41 7.25
CA ARG A 89 10.32 -14.96 5.99
C ARG A 89 9.47 -13.90 5.32
N SER A 90 9.91 -13.42 4.16
CA SER A 90 9.19 -12.45 3.35
C SER A 90 9.04 -13.00 1.94
N GLY A 91 7.81 -13.32 1.57
CA GLY A 91 7.47 -13.94 0.29
C GLY A 91 7.24 -15.44 0.36
N GLY A 92 6.46 -15.90 -0.61
CA GLY A 92 5.98 -17.27 -0.72
C GLY A 92 4.88 -17.40 -1.79
N PRO A 93 4.38 -18.62 -2.06
CA PRO A 93 3.37 -18.86 -3.11
C PRO A 93 2.08 -18.06 -2.93
N GLY A 94 1.74 -17.71 -1.69
CA GLY A 94 0.55 -16.93 -1.37
C GLY A 94 0.66 -15.43 -1.69
N SER A 95 1.88 -14.89 -1.81
CA SER A 95 2.06 -13.49 -2.22
C SER A 95 1.54 -13.24 -3.64
N GLY A 96 1.08 -12.01 -3.89
CA GLY A 96 0.57 -11.63 -5.20
C GLY A 96 -0.25 -10.34 -5.19
N ILE A 97 -0.62 -9.89 -6.38
CA ILE A 97 -1.59 -8.80 -6.57
C ILE A 97 -2.91 -9.42 -6.98
N TYR A 98 -4.00 -8.98 -6.35
CA TYR A 98 -5.35 -9.44 -6.64
C TYR A 98 -6.22 -8.25 -7.05
N LYS A 99 -7.11 -8.46 -8.01
CA LYS A 99 -8.09 -7.46 -8.45
C LYS A 99 -9.52 -7.94 -8.25
N SER A 100 -10.37 -7.06 -7.74
CA SER A 100 -11.83 -7.21 -7.77
C SER A 100 -12.46 -6.18 -8.70
N THR A 101 -13.65 -6.48 -9.23
CA THR A 101 -14.45 -5.56 -10.07
C THR A 101 -15.92 -5.45 -9.62
N ASP A 102 -16.25 -6.09 -8.50
CA ASP A 102 -17.59 -6.22 -7.92
C ASP A 102 -17.63 -5.80 -6.44
N GLY A 103 -16.74 -4.90 -6.03
CA GLY A 103 -16.72 -4.36 -4.68
C GLY A 103 -16.12 -5.33 -3.66
N GLY A 104 -15.21 -6.19 -4.11
CA GLY A 104 -14.49 -7.13 -3.28
C GLY A 104 -15.19 -8.47 -3.10
N GLU A 105 -16.30 -8.76 -3.77
CA GLU A 105 -17.01 -10.04 -3.61
C GLU A 105 -16.26 -11.19 -4.29
N ASN A 106 -15.62 -10.92 -5.44
CA ASN A 106 -14.72 -11.86 -6.13
C ASN A 106 -13.38 -11.21 -6.45
N TRP A 107 -12.33 -12.03 -6.45
CA TRP A 107 -10.94 -11.60 -6.68
C TRP A 107 -10.23 -12.50 -7.69
N LYS A 108 -9.46 -11.88 -8.58
CA LYS A 108 -8.59 -12.57 -9.55
C LYS A 108 -7.13 -12.23 -9.25
N LYS A 109 -6.28 -13.26 -9.13
CA LYS A 109 -4.83 -13.09 -9.05
C LYS A 109 -4.29 -12.57 -10.40
N LEU A 110 -3.47 -11.52 -10.35
CA LEU A 110 -2.79 -10.94 -11.50
C LEU A 110 -1.39 -11.55 -11.62
N THR A 111 -0.96 -11.89 -12.83
CA THR A 111 0.30 -12.61 -13.05
C THR A 111 1.08 -12.14 -14.28
N GLU A 112 0.40 -11.63 -15.31
CA GLU A 112 1.06 -11.30 -16.58
C GLU A 112 2.05 -10.14 -16.43
N GLY A 113 3.32 -10.41 -16.72
CA GLY A 113 4.40 -9.42 -16.61
C GLY A 113 4.95 -9.21 -15.18
N LEU A 114 4.45 -9.94 -14.19
CA LEU A 114 4.94 -9.93 -12.82
C LEU A 114 6.01 -11.03 -12.59
N PRO A 115 6.85 -10.92 -11.55
CA PRO A 115 7.75 -12.01 -11.14
C PRO A 115 6.99 -13.27 -10.73
N ASP A 116 7.64 -14.44 -10.86
CA ASP A 116 7.05 -15.72 -10.44
C ASP A 116 6.90 -15.82 -8.91
N THR A 117 7.79 -15.18 -8.16
CA THR A 117 7.77 -15.13 -6.69
C THR A 117 7.80 -13.69 -6.20
N LEU A 118 6.87 -13.34 -5.31
CA LEU A 118 6.71 -12.02 -4.73
C LEU A 118 6.87 -12.08 -3.20
N GLY A 119 7.41 -11.00 -2.64
CA GLY A 119 7.45 -10.66 -1.22
C GLY A 119 6.31 -9.71 -0.83
N LYS A 120 6.59 -8.69 -0.01
CA LYS A 120 5.62 -7.63 0.29
C LYS A 120 5.29 -6.86 -0.99
N VAL A 121 4.03 -6.44 -1.12
CA VAL A 121 3.53 -5.68 -2.27
C VAL A 121 2.71 -4.50 -1.79
N ALA A 122 3.05 -3.30 -2.25
CA ALA A 122 2.16 -2.15 -2.24
C ALA A 122 1.60 -1.92 -3.64
N VAL A 123 0.36 -1.45 -3.75
CA VAL A 123 -0.36 -1.26 -5.00
C VAL A 123 -1.27 -0.04 -4.90
N ASP A 124 -1.22 0.83 -5.90
CA ASP A 124 -2.11 1.99 -5.97
C ASP A 124 -2.63 2.25 -7.39
N VAL A 125 -3.95 2.37 -7.51
CA VAL A 125 -4.59 2.77 -8.77
C VAL A 125 -4.64 4.29 -8.87
N SER A 126 -4.15 4.82 -9.99
CA SER A 126 -4.12 6.27 -10.18
C SER A 126 -5.54 6.83 -10.25
N ARG A 127 -5.79 7.83 -9.41
CA ARG A 127 -7.01 8.62 -9.51
C ARG A 127 -6.97 9.58 -10.70
N ALA A 128 -5.82 9.87 -11.29
CA ALA A 128 -5.73 10.65 -12.52
C ALA A 128 -6.08 9.83 -13.77
N ASP A 129 -5.77 8.52 -13.77
CA ASP A 129 -6.14 7.58 -14.82
C ASP A 129 -6.43 6.18 -14.24
N PRO A 130 -7.69 5.69 -14.21
CA PRO A 130 -8.03 4.41 -13.60
C PRO A 130 -7.48 3.18 -14.35
N ASN A 131 -6.95 3.33 -15.58
CA ASN A 131 -6.22 2.25 -16.24
C ASN A 131 -4.79 2.12 -15.73
N ARG A 132 -4.26 3.17 -15.11
CA ARG A 132 -2.91 3.17 -14.58
C ARG A 132 -2.87 2.65 -13.16
N VAL A 133 -2.12 1.57 -12.97
CA VAL A 133 -1.90 0.98 -11.64
C VAL A 133 -0.41 0.84 -11.41
N TYR A 134 0.05 1.30 -10.26
CA TYR A 134 1.42 1.14 -9.81
C TYR A 134 1.51 0.06 -8.75
N ALA A 135 2.61 -0.67 -8.73
CA ALA A 135 2.93 -1.59 -7.65
C ALA A 135 4.41 -1.52 -7.32
N ASN A 136 4.76 -1.47 -6.04
CA ASN A 136 6.13 -1.63 -5.58
C ASN A 136 6.28 -3.02 -4.97
N ILE A 137 7.17 -3.82 -5.54
CA ILE A 137 7.18 -5.27 -5.34
C ILE A 137 8.54 -5.72 -4.83
N GLU A 138 8.55 -6.35 -3.65
CA GLU A 138 9.70 -7.11 -3.18
C GLU A 138 9.78 -8.40 -4.00
N ALA A 139 10.90 -8.62 -4.68
CA ALA A 139 11.18 -9.85 -5.41
C ALA A 139 12.67 -9.89 -5.78
N GLU A 140 13.16 -11.02 -6.28
CA GLU A 140 14.49 -11.09 -6.90
C GLU A 140 14.62 -10.06 -8.04
N LYS A 141 13.56 -9.92 -8.84
CA LYS A 141 13.40 -8.85 -9.84
C LYS A 141 12.53 -7.69 -9.31
N GLY A 142 12.70 -7.30 -8.06
CA GLY A 142 11.86 -6.32 -7.37
C GLY A 142 12.01 -4.86 -7.84
N GLY A 143 11.11 -3.99 -7.41
CA GLY A 143 11.07 -2.57 -7.76
C GLY A 143 9.67 -2.12 -8.16
N VAL A 144 9.60 -1.02 -8.91
CA VAL A 144 8.32 -0.45 -9.33
C VAL A 144 7.85 -1.04 -10.65
N TYR A 145 6.64 -1.57 -10.62
CA TYR A 145 5.87 -2.08 -11.73
C TYR A 145 4.72 -1.12 -12.05
N ARG A 146 4.38 -1.04 -13.33
CA ARG A 146 3.25 -0.26 -13.82
C ARG A 146 2.41 -1.11 -14.76
N SER A 147 1.11 -0.98 -14.64
CA SER A 147 0.13 -1.41 -15.63
C SER A 147 -0.54 -0.18 -16.24
N ASP A 148 -0.79 -0.23 -17.54
CA ASP A 148 -1.51 0.80 -18.30
C ASP A 148 -2.87 0.28 -18.82
N ASP A 149 -3.33 -0.89 -18.36
CA ASP A 149 -4.55 -1.57 -18.79
C ASP A 149 -5.43 -2.09 -17.62
N GLY A 150 -5.28 -1.47 -16.46
CA GLY A 150 -6.02 -1.80 -15.24
C GLY A 150 -5.56 -3.12 -14.61
N GLY A 151 -4.27 -3.45 -14.70
CA GLY A 151 -3.66 -4.61 -14.09
C GLY A 151 -3.78 -5.90 -14.91
N LYS A 152 -4.20 -5.86 -16.18
CA LYS A 152 -4.21 -7.05 -17.04
C LYS A 152 -2.78 -7.49 -17.35
N SER A 153 -1.90 -6.54 -17.70
CA SER A 153 -0.47 -6.76 -17.91
C SER A 153 0.37 -5.73 -17.15
N TRP A 154 1.59 -6.13 -16.77
CA TRP A 154 2.51 -5.33 -15.97
C TRP A 154 3.89 -5.21 -16.62
N LYS A 155 4.56 -4.08 -16.37
CA LYS A 155 5.94 -3.84 -16.77
C LYS A 155 6.75 -3.30 -15.60
N ARG A 156 7.93 -3.87 -15.36
CA ARG A 156 8.91 -3.28 -14.43
C ARG A 156 9.45 -1.99 -15.05
N VAL A 157 9.10 -0.84 -14.47
CA VAL A 157 9.50 0.48 -14.95
C VAL A 157 10.73 1.01 -14.22
N CYS A 158 10.96 0.58 -12.98
CA CYS A 158 12.17 0.90 -12.22
C CYS A 158 12.74 -0.35 -11.53
N SER A 159 14.06 -0.52 -11.65
CA SER A 159 14.82 -1.60 -11.01
C SER A 159 15.73 -1.13 -9.88
N ASP A 160 15.71 0.16 -9.55
CA ASP A 160 16.56 0.72 -8.50
C ASP A 160 16.19 0.13 -7.15
N ARG A 161 17.20 -0.44 -6.47
CA ARG A 161 17.03 -1.10 -5.17
C ARG A 161 16.58 -0.13 -4.09
N ILE A 162 16.79 1.18 -4.24
CA ILE A 162 16.33 2.15 -3.24
C ILE A 162 14.81 2.12 -3.04
N THR A 163 14.05 1.73 -4.07
CA THR A 163 12.59 1.60 -3.98
C THR A 163 12.13 0.44 -3.08
N VAL A 164 12.98 -0.57 -2.87
CA VAL A 164 12.67 -1.80 -2.13
C VAL A 164 13.71 -2.15 -1.05
N ALA A 165 14.58 -1.21 -0.68
CA ALA A 165 15.79 -1.49 0.10
C ALA A 165 15.53 -2.13 1.48
N ARG A 166 14.38 -1.83 2.08
CA ARG A 166 13.95 -2.32 3.39
C ARG A 166 12.49 -2.78 3.34
N ALA A 167 12.14 -3.57 2.33
CA ALA A 167 10.76 -3.98 2.02
C ALA A 167 9.93 -4.50 3.21
N TRP A 168 10.56 -5.17 4.18
CA TRP A 168 9.88 -5.61 5.41
C TRP A 168 9.23 -4.45 6.18
N TYR A 169 9.88 -3.29 6.19
CA TYR A 169 9.45 -2.10 6.90
C TYR A 169 8.76 -1.11 5.95
N TYR A 170 9.32 -0.90 4.76
CA TYR A 170 8.88 0.15 3.84
C TYR A 170 8.82 -0.35 2.40
N ILE A 171 7.62 -0.34 1.81
CA ILE A 171 7.43 -0.58 0.38
C ILE A 171 6.23 0.19 -0.18
N GLU A 172 5.80 1.26 0.46
CA GLU A 172 4.54 1.92 0.09
C GLU A 172 4.65 2.67 -1.25
N ILE A 173 3.54 2.75 -1.98
CA ILE A 173 3.45 3.44 -3.26
C ILE A 173 2.17 4.27 -3.33
N PHE A 174 2.28 5.52 -3.78
CA PHE A 174 1.15 6.45 -3.85
C PHE A 174 1.16 7.17 -5.19
N ALA A 175 0.11 6.98 -5.99
CA ALA A 175 -0.09 7.71 -7.24
C ALA A 175 -0.62 9.12 -6.96
N ASP A 176 -0.13 10.10 -7.71
CA ASP A 176 -0.68 11.46 -7.63
C ASP A 176 -2.14 11.47 -8.11
N PRO A 177 -3.05 12.14 -7.39
CA PRO A 177 -4.47 12.10 -7.71
C PRO A 177 -4.87 12.97 -8.91
N GLN A 178 -3.99 13.83 -9.43
CA GLN A 178 -4.25 14.68 -10.59
C GLN A 178 -3.27 14.49 -11.74
N ASP A 179 -2.13 13.83 -11.52
CA ASP A 179 -1.15 13.52 -12.56
C ASP A 179 -0.79 12.03 -12.60
N ALA A 180 -1.17 11.36 -13.68
CA ALA A 180 -0.94 9.93 -13.84
C ALA A 180 0.53 9.55 -14.05
N GLU A 181 1.45 10.50 -14.29
CA GLU A 181 2.89 10.24 -14.40
C GLU A 181 3.64 10.44 -13.07
N THR A 182 3.03 11.13 -12.10
CA THR A 182 3.64 11.37 -10.79
C THR A 182 3.28 10.27 -9.81
N VAL A 183 4.30 9.65 -9.19
CA VAL A 183 4.14 8.57 -8.21
C VAL A 183 5.22 8.67 -7.15
N TYR A 184 4.85 8.37 -5.92
CA TYR A 184 5.71 8.41 -4.75
C TYR A 184 5.98 7.00 -4.25
N VAL A 185 7.21 6.76 -3.79
CA VAL A 185 7.57 5.55 -3.05
C VAL A 185 8.06 5.98 -1.68
N LEU A 186 7.50 5.39 -0.63
CA LEU A 186 7.97 5.61 0.72
C LEU A 186 8.94 4.49 1.11
N ASN A 187 10.15 4.90 1.50
CA ASN A 187 11.17 4.05 2.08
C ASN A 187 11.82 4.78 3.27
N ALA A 188 13.03 4.40 3.68
CA ALA A 188 13.83 5.25 4.56
C ALA A 188 13.89 6.72 4.04
N PRO A 189 14.12 6.95 2.73
CA PRO A 189 13.77 8.21 2.06
C PRO A 189 12.33 8.24 1.51
N MET A 190 11.78 9.45 1.36
CA MET A 190 10.64 9.70 0.48
C MET A 190 11.16 9.88 -0.96
N LEU A 191 10.64 9.10 -1.90
CA LEU A 191 11.03 9.16 -3.30
C LEU A 191 9.85 9.64 -4.15
N ARG A 192 10.13 10.44 -5.18
CA ARG A 192 9.15 10.85 -6.20
C ARG A 192 9.67 10.59 -7.60
N SER A 193 8.78 10.06 -8.43
CA SER A 193 8.90 10.01 -9.89
C SER A 193 7.90 10.99 -10.51
N ILE A 194 8.27 11.56 -11.64
CA ILE A 194 7.42 12.41 -12.50
C ILE A 194 7.38 11.89 -13.95
N ASP A 195 7.89 10.68 -14.19
CA ASP A 195 8.09 10.07 -15.52
C ASP A 195 7.41 8.70 -15.63
N GLY A 196 6.37 8.51 -14.83
CA GLY A 196 5.57 7.30 -14.82
C GLY A 196 6.23 6.15 -14.07
N GLY A 197 7.02 6.45 -13.04
CA GLY A 197 7.70 5.49 -12.18
C GLY A 197 9.01 4.94 -12.76
N LYS A 198 9.60 5.58 -13.78
CA LYS A 198 10.84 5.07 -14.42
C LYS A 198 12.09 5.49 -13.66
N SER A 199 12.11 6.72 -13.14
CA SER A 199 13.18 7.24 -12.30
C SER A 199 12.63 7.92 -11.05
N PHE A 200 13.38 7.85 -9.96
CA PHE A 200 12.98 8.38 -8.66
C PHE A 200 14.05 9.31 -8.10
N GLN A 201 13.60 10.41 -7.51
CA GLN A 201 14.45 11.37 -6.80
C GLN A 201 14.02 11.47 -5.34
N ASN A 202 14.99 11.63 -4.45
CA ASN A 202 14.74 11.86 -3.04
C ASN A 202 14.06 13.23 -2.83
N ILE A 203 13.04 13.27 -1.98
CA ILE A 203 12.46 14.51 -1.45
C ILE A 203 12.98 14.68 -0.02
N PRO A 204 13.92 15.62 0.21
CA PRO A 204 14.38 15.92 1.55
C PRO A 204 13.21 16.33 2.44
N ASN A 205 13.17 15.75 3.64
CA ASN A 205 12.16 16.05 4.63
C ASN A 205 12.79 15.94 6.04
N PRO A 206 12.11 16.39 7.10
CA PRO A 206 12.73 16.53 8.43
C PRO A 206 13.18 15.22 9.11
N HIS A 207 12.78 14.04 8.62
CA HIS A 207 13.09 12.74 9.25
C HIS A 207 13.34 11.63 8.20
N GLY A 208 13.87 10.48 8.63
CA GLY A 208 13.89 9.25 7.83
C GLY A 208 12.65 8.38 8.06
N ASP A 209 12.64 7.17 7.49
CA ASP A 209 11.68 6.10 7.81
C ASP A 209 10.21 6.51 7.61
N GLN A 210 9.83 6.65 6.33
CA GLN A 210 8.52 7.14 5.91
C GLN A 210 7.50 5.99 5.83
N HIS A 211 6.31 6.19 6.40
CA HIS A 211 5.31 5.13 6.56
C HIS A 211 3.98 5.40 5.84
N ASP A 212 3.56 6.65 5.71
CA ASP A 212 2.30 6.97 5.04
C ASP A 212 2.35 8.38 4.41
N LEU A 213 1.57 8.56 3.36
CA LEU A 213 1.47 9.81 2.61
C LEU A 213 0.01 10.07 2.24
N TRP A 214 -0.51 11.19 2.72
CA TRP A 214 -1.74 11.76 2.21
C TRP A 214 -1.44 12.87 1.19
N ILE A 215 -2.01 12.73 0.00
CA ILE A 215 -1.94 13.72 -1.08
C ILE A 215 -3.32 14.35 -1.22
N ASN A 216 -3.41 15.68 -1.13
CA ASN A 216 -4.69 16.35 -1.28
C ASN A 216 -5.22 16.20 -2.72
N PRO A 217 -6.40 15.58 -2.92
CA PRO A 217 -6.91 15.28 -4.26
C PRO A 217 -7.35 16.51 -5.04
N ARG A 218 -7.51 17.67 -4.40
CA ARG A 218 -7.86 18.94 -5.05
C ARG A 218 -6.65 19.83 -5.28
N ASN A 219 -5.54 19.59 -4.58
CA ASN A 219 -4.30 20.33 -4.75
C ASN A 219 -3.10 19.46 -4.31
N PRO A 220 -2.48 18.69 -5.21
CA PRO A 220 -1.41 17.74 -4.87
C PRO A 220 -0.13 18.39 -4.32
N LYS A 221 -0.03 19.72 -4.32
CA LYS A 221 1.04 20.43 -3.60
C LYS A 221 0.88 20.34 -2.08
N ASN A 222 -0.32 20.02 -1.59
CA ASN A 222 -0.60 19.85 -0.18
C ASN A 222 -0.41 18.37 0.19
N LEU A 223 0.63 18.10 0.97
CA LEU A 223 1.04 16.75 1.38
C LEU A 223 1.06 16.66 2.90
N ILE A 224 0.67 15.51 3.45
CA ILE A 224 0.94 15.14 4.84
C ILE A 224 1.73 13.84 4.80
N LEU A 225 2.95 13.87 5.34
CA LEU A 225 3.86 12.75 5.39
C LEU A 225 3.99 12.28 6.84
N ALA A 226 3.79 10.99 7.07
CA ALA A 226 3.96 10.36 8.38
C ALA A 226 5.22 9.49 8.40
N ASN A 227 5.99 9.61 9.47
CA ASN A 227 7.24 8.88 9.71
C ASN A 227 7.46 8.63 11.22
N ASP A 228 8.58 7.99 11.56
CA ASP A 228 8.94 7.67 12.95
C ASP A 228 9.03 8.90 13.88
N GLY A 229 9.32 10.10 13.33
CA GLY A 229 9.33 11.36 14.08
C GLY A 229 7.96 12.01 14.26
N GLY A 230 6.91 11.48 13.63
CA GLY A 230 5.56 12.04 13.60
C GLY A 230 5.11 12.46 12.21
N ALA A 231 4.29 13.51 12.12
CA ALA A 231 3.78 14.02 10.85
C ALA A 231 4.38 15.38 10.47
N CYS A 232 4.63 15.58 9.18
CA CYS A 232 5.00 16.89 8.63
C CYS A 232 4.13 17.23 7.42
N ILE A 233 3.89 18.53 7.22
CA ILE A 233 2.97 19.04 6.21
C ILE A 233 3.74 19.89 5.20
N SER A 234 3.46 19.69 3.91
CA SER A 234 3.94 20.55 2.84
C SER A 234 2.76 21.20 2.13
N PHE A 235 2.93 22.45 1.68
CA PHE A 235 1.98 23.19 0.84
C PHE A 235 2.55 23.52 -0.55
N ASN A 236 3.74 23.00 -0.87
CA ASN A 236 4.48 23.28 -2.10
C ASN A 236 5.06 22.02 -2.77
N GLY A 237 4.43 20.87 -2.54
CA GLY A 237 4.81 19.61 -3.18
C GLY A 237 6.13 19.05 -2.68
N GLY A 238 6.41 19.22 -1.39
CA GLY A 238 7.58 18.67 -0.70
C GLY A 238 8.86 19.50 -0.85
N GLN A 239 8.79 20.74 -1.34
CA GLN A 239 9.97 21.63 -1.39
C GLN A 239 10.34 22.12 0.01
N SER A 240 9.36 22.32 0.88
CA SER A 240 9.55 22.55 2.31
C SER A 240 8.45 21.87 3.13
N TRP A 241 8.75 21.67 4.42
CA TRP A 241 7.90 20.95 5.35
C TRP A 241 7.75 21.73 6.65
N SER A 242 6.61 21.58 7.32
CA SER A 242 6.43 22.05 8.69
C SER A 242 7.43 21.38 9.63
N ALA A 243 7.75 22.05 10.74
CA ALA A 243 8.45 21.40 11.84
C ALA A 243 7.64 20.21 12.37
N GLN A 244 8.33 19.18 12.87
CA GLN A 244 7.70 18.06 13.59
C GLN A 244 7.68 18.30 15.11
N THR A 245 8.60 19.14 15.61
CA THR A 245 8.78 19.43 17.04
C THR A 245 7.67 20.27 17.66
N ASN A 246 6.74 20.79 16.85
CA ASN A 246 5.59 21.56 17.32
C ASN A 246 4.29 20.74 17.35
N GLN A 247 4.37 19.43 17.08
CA GLN A 247 3.25 18.51 17.19
C GLN A 247 3.50 17.52 18.36
N PRO A 248 2.53 17.26 19.23
CA PRO A 248 2.67 16.22 20.25
C PRO A 248 2.59 14.85 19.60
N THR A 249 3.73 14.23 19.33
CA THR A 249 3.85 12.92 18.69
C THR A 249 4.43 11.90 19.67
N ALA A 250 4.02 10.64 19.53
CA ALA A 250 4.53 9.54 20.35
C ALA A 250 4.71 8.30 19.48
N GLN A 251 5.85 7.63 19.65
CA GLN A 251 6.12 6.33 19.03
C GLN A 251 5.85 5.24 20.06
N PHE A 252 4.85 4.40 19.80
CA PHE A 252 4.45 3.34 20.70
C PHE A 252 5.10 2.03 20.28
N TYR A 253 5.95 1.49 21.15
CA TYR A 253 6.48 0.14 20.99
C TYR A 253 5.68 -0.81 21.87
N ARG A 254 5.21 -1.90 21.28
CA ARG A 254 4.78 -3.07 22.05
C ARG A 254 5.99 -4.00 22.16
N VAL A 255 6.63 -3.98 23.33
CA VAL A 255 7.76 -4.86 23.68
C VAL A 255 7.24 -6.24 24.07
#